data_AF-A0A952Q9U6-F1
#
_entry.id   AF-A0A952Q9U6-F1
#
_cell.length_a   1.000
_cell.length_b   1.000
_cell.length_c   1.000
_cell.angle_alpha   90.00
_cell.angle_beta   90.00
_cell.angle_gamma   90.00
#
_symmetry.space_group_name_H-M   'P 1'
#
loop_
_entity.id
_entity.type
_entity.pdbx_description
1 polymer ?
#
loop_
_entity_poly.entity_id
_entity_poly.type
_entity_poly.pdbx_seq_one_letter_code
_entity_poly.pdbx_strand_id
1 'polypeptide(L)'
;MRQNPAWQAFILLRTIFTVAPILFGLDKFFNLLVDWPIYVSPIVTDALLLSGQQFMYVVGVIEIVAGLTVLVKPRFGSLLVAAWLAIIIVNLLLVPGFYDVALRDFGLFVAALALFCLSRVQDLRAAGSAAGLSR
;
A
#
# COMPACT_ATOMS: atom_id res chain seq x y z
N MET A 1 10.78 25.63 1.78
CA MET A 1 10.28 24.24 1.82
C MET A 1 8.82 24.09 1.31
N ARG A 2 7.86 24.95 1.70
CA ARG A 2 6.45 24.86 1.26
C ARG A 2 6.19 25.04 -0.25
N GLN A 3 7.12 25.64 -0.99
CA GLN A 3 7.02 25.92 -2.43
C GLN A 3 7.66 24.83 -3.33
N ASN A 4 8.14 23.71 -2.77
CA ASN A 4 8.76 22.64 -3.57
C ASN A 4 7.71 21.59 -3.97
N PRO A 5 7.33 21.47 -5.26
CA PRO A 5 6.30 20.54 -5.70
C PRO A 5 6.63 19.07 -5.38
N ALA A 6 7.90 18.68 -5.42
CA ALA A 6 8.32 17.31 -5.09
C ALA A 6 8.11 16.98 -3.61
N TRP A 7 8.30 17.95 -2.71
CA TRP A 7 8.00 17.78 -1.28
C TRP A 7 6.49 17.66 -1.04
N GLN A 8 5.67 18.48 -1.72
CA GLN A 8 4.22 18.39 -1.63
C GLN A 8 3.70 17.03 -2.12
N ALA A 9 4.15 16.59 -3.31
CA ALA A 9 3.80 15.28 -3.86
C ALA A 9 4.21 14.14 -2.90
N PHE A 10 5.41 14.22 -2.31
CA PHE A 10 5.86 13.25 -1.32
C PHE A 10 4.94 13.19 -0.10
N ILE A 11 4.54 14.33 0.46
CA ILE A 11 3.66 14.36 1.64
C ILE A 11 2.27 13.83 1.31
N LEU A 12 1.71 14.19 0.15
CA LEU A 12 0.42 13.67 -0.30
C LEU A 12 0.46 12.15 -0.45
N LEU A 13 1.45 11.62 -1.17
CA LEU A 13 1.62 10.19 -1.39
C LEU A 13 1.90 9.45 -0.09
N ARG A 14 2.81 9.95 0.77
CA ARG A 14 3.10 9.33 2.07
C ARG A 14 1.86 9.29 2.94
N THR A 15 1.05 10.35 2.94
CA THR A 15 -0.17 10.42 3.76
C THR A 15 -1.19 9.40 3.27
N ILE A 16 -1.52 9.38 1.98
CA ILE A 16 -2.55 8.46 1.47
C ILE A 16 -2.10 6.99 1.57
N PHE A 17 -0.83 6.68 1.27
CA PHE A 17 -0.31 5.32 1.40
C PHE A 17 -0.01 4.90 2.86
N THR A 18 -0.11 5.83 3.81
CA THR A 18 -0.15 5.48 5.24
C THR A 18 -1.59 5.20 5.66
N VAL A 19 -2.49 6.15 5.39
CA VAL A 19 -3.85 6.15 5.94
C VAL A 19 -4.72 5.10 5.25
N ALA A 20 -4.71 5.04 3.92
CA ALA A 20 -5.61 4.16 3.17
C ALA A 20 -5.40 2.67 3.51
N PRO A 21 -4.17 2.12 3.53
CA PRO A 21 -3.98 0.71 3.90
C PRO A 21 -4.40 0.40 5.34
N ILE A 22 -4.20 1.33 6.29
CA ILE A 22 -4.65 1.14 7.67
C ILE A 22 -6.18 1.09 7.73
N LEU A 23 -6.87 2.00 7.04
CA LEU A 23 -8.33 2.03 7.02
C LEU A 23 -8.91 0.79 6.31
N PHE A 24 -8.38 0.41 5.15
CA PHE A 24 -8.81 -0.80 4.45
C PHE A 24 -8.51 -2.07 5.25
N GLY A 25 -7.37 -2.11 5.95
CA GLY A 25 -7.01 -3.24 6.77
C GLY A 25 -7.92 -3.38 7.98
N LEU A 26 -8.24 -2.27 8.67
CA LEU A 26 -9.22 -2.25 9.76
C LEU A 26 -10.62 -2.63 9.28
N ASP A 27 -11.03 -2.14 8.11
CA ASP A 27 -12.36 -2.45 7.56
C ASP A 27 -12.55 -3.94 7.29
N LYS A 28 -11.49 -4.71 6.98
CA LYS A 28 -11.56 -6.17 6.86
C LYS A 28 -11.89 -6.91 8.16
N PHE A 29 -11.78 -6.24 9.31
CA PHE A 29 -12.22 -6.79 10.59
C PHE A 29 -13.68 -6.52 10.89
N PHE A 30 -14.21 -5.38 10.41
CA PHE A 30 -15.53 -4.88 10.77
C PHE A 30 -16.56 -4.96 9.63
N ASN A 31 -16.10 -5.17 8.39
CA ASN A 31 -16.89 -5.21 7.15
C ASN A 31 -17.86 -4.01 7.02
N LEU A 32 -17.39 -2.77 7.30
CA LEU A 32 -18.25 -1.59 7.28
C LEU A 32 -18.45 -1.04 5.87
N LEU A 33 -17.40 -1.05 5.04
CA LEU A 33 -17.50 -0.56 3.66
C LEU A 33 -17.97 -1.68 2.72
N VAL A 34 -17.42 -2.88 2.88
CA VAL A 34 -17.73 -4.05 2.04
C VAL A 34 -17.69 -5.32 2.88
N ASP A 35 -18.53 -6.30 2.54
CA ASP A 35 -18.41 -7.68 3.03
C ASP A 35 -17.25 -8.39 2.31
N TRP A 36 -16.02 -8.14 2.77
CA TRP A 36 -14.78 -8.56 2.13
C TRP A 36 -14.66 -10.04 1.76
N PRO A 37 -15.18 -11.01 2.55
CA PRO A 37 -15.14 -12.43 2.20
C PRO A 37 -15.63 -12.75 0.79
N ILE A 38 -16.49 -11.92 0.18
CA ILE A 38 -16.99 -12.08 -1.20
C ILE A 38 -15.87 -12.13 -2.25
N TYR A 39 -14.73 -11.50 -1.98
CA TYR A 39 -13.59 -11.48 -2.91
C TYR A 39 -12.66 -12.69 -2.77
N VAL A 40 -12.85 -13.54 -1.76
CA VAL A 40 -12.04 -14.74 -1.57
C VAL A 40 -12.66 -15.88 -2.37
N SER A 41 -11.89 -16.46 -3.29
CA SER A 41 -12.32 -17.65 -4.03
C SER A 41 -12.46 -18.85 -3.08
N PRO A 42 -13.49 -19.72 -3.27
CA PRO A 42 -13.62 -20.98 -2.54
C PRO A 42 -12.35 -21.85 -2.60
N ILE A 43 -11.58 -21.77 -3.70
CA ILE A 43 -10.33 -22.53 -3.87
C ILE A 43 -9.28 -22.10 -2.84
N VAL A 44 -9.21 -20.81 -2.51
CA VAL A 44 -8.25 -20.27 -1.53
C VAL A 44 -8.65 -20.69 -0.11
N THR A 45 -9.96 -20.64 0.21
CA THR A 45 -10.46 -21.07 1.52
C THR A 45 -10.26 -22.57 1.74
N ASP A 46 -10.47 -23.39 0.70
CA ASP A 46 -10.29 -24.83 0.77
C ASP A 46 -8.82 -25.24 0.88
N ALA A 47 -7.93 -24.58 0.12
CA ALA A 47 -6.48 -24.85 0.17
C ALA A 47 -5.83 -24.47 1.51
N LEU A 48 -6.27 -23.36 2.10
CA LEU A 48 -5.72 -22.85 3.37
C LEU A 48 -6.44 -23.41 4.60
N LEU A 49 -7.55 -24.15 4.42
CA LEU A 49 -8.44 -24.61 5.49
C LEU A 49 -8.89 -23.46 6.42
N LEU A 50 -9.07 -22.26 5.85
CA LEU A 50 -9.50 -21.05 6.54
C LEU A 50 -10.82 -20.57 5.94
N SER A 51 -11.71 -20.02 6.76
CA SER A 51 -12.87 -19.32 6.25
C SER A 51 -12.44 -18.05 5.49
N GLY A 52 -13.28 -17.57 4.56
CA GLY A 52 -13.02 -16.33 3.83
C GLY A 52 -12.78 -15.13 4.77
N GLN A 53 -13.50 -15.09 5.90
CA GLN A 53 -13.30 -14.06 6.93
C GLN A 53 -11.96 -14.19 7.66
N GLN A 54 -11.53 -15.41 8.00
CA GLN A 54 -10.21 -15.63 8.63
C GLN A 54 -9.07 -15.23 7.70
N PHE A 55 -9.20 -15.53 6.41
CA PHE A 55 -8.26 -15.06 5.39
C PHE A 55 -8.23 -13.53 5.33
N MET A 56 -9.39 -12.87 5.34
CA MET A 56 -9.48 -11.42 5.33
C MET A 56 -8.88 -10.75 6.57
N TYR A 57 -8.94 -11.37 7.75
CA TYR A 57 -8.22 -10.88 8.93
C TYR A 57 -6.71 -10.86 8.70
N VAL A 58 -6.13 -11.91 8.10
CA VAL A 58 -4.70 -11.95 7.77
C VAL A 58 -4.34 -10.85 6.78
N VAL A 59 -5.12 -10.70 5.71
CA VAL A 59 -4.96 -9.62 4.74
C VAL A 59 -5.03 -8.25 5.43
N GLY A 60 -5.98 -8.06 6.35
CA GLY A 60 -6.16 -6.82 7.10
C GLY A 60 -4.93 -6.47 7.95
N VAL A 61 -4.33 -7.45 8.64
CA VAL A 61 -3.07 -7.23 9.38
C VAL A 61 -1.95 -6.79 8.44
N ILE A 62 -1.81 -7.44 7.28
CA ILE A 62 -0.75 -7.12 6.31
C ILE A 62 -0.89 -5.68 5.80
N GLU A 63 -2.11 -5.24 5.48
CA GLU A 63 -2.36 -3.87 5.02
C GLU A 63 -2.07 -2.81 6.10
N ILE A 64 -2.45 -3.07 7.35
CA ILE A 64 -2.12 -2.19 8.48
C ILE A 64 -0.60 -2.08 8.65
N VAL A 65 0.11 -3.21 8.64
CA VAL A 65 1.58 -3.24 8.74
C VAL A 65 2.22 -2.49 7.58
N ALA A 66 1.68 -2.63 6.36
CA ALA A 66 2.17 -1.90 5.19
C ALA A 66 2.01 -0.38 5.37
N GLY A 67 0.84 0.10 5.80
CA GLY A 67 0.59 1.51 6.06
C GLY A 67 1.50 2.08 7.17
N LEU A 68 1.69 1.34 8.27
CA LEU A 68 2.62 1.72 9.33
C LEU A 68 4.08 1.74 8.83
N THR A 69 4.45 0.82 7.95
CA THR A 69 5.79 0.79 7.36
C THR A 69 6.02 2.02 6.46
N VAL A 70 5.01 2.45 5.69
CA VAL A 70 5.08 3.69 4.90
C VAL A 70 5.23 4.91 5.81
N LEU A 71 4.52 4.95 6.94
CA LEU A 71 4.63 6.04 7.90
C LEU A 71 6.06 6.17 8.44
N VAL A 72 6.65 5.07 8.89
CA VAL A 72 7.96 5.09 9.57
C VAL A 72 9.12 5.13 8.58
N LYS A 73 9.05 4.33 7.50
CA LYS A 73 10.10 4.17 6.50
C LYS A 73 9.50 4.20 5.09
N PRO A 74 9.12 5.38 4.56
CA PRO A 74 8.39 5.49 3.30
C PRO A 74 9.10 4.83 2.12
N ARG A 75 10.43 4.83 2.09
CA ARG A 75 11.22 4.15 1.05
C ARG A 75 11.01 2.64 0.99
N PHE A 76 10.94 1.97 2.14
CA PHE A 76 10.71 0.52 2.18
C PHE A 76 9.22 0.22 2.12
N GLY A 77 8.41 1.00 2.83
CA GLY A 77 6.96 0.86 2.83
C GLY A 77 6.34 1.02 1.45
N SER A 78 6.82 1.96 0.63
CA SER A 78 6.30 2.16 -0.73
C SER A 78 6.57 0.97 -1.64
N LEU A 79 7.73 0.31 -1.50
CA LEU A 79 8.03 -0.92 -2.25
C LEU A 79 7.20 -2.10 -1.74
N LEU A 80 7.00 -2.21 -0.43
CA LEU A 80 6.13 -3.22 0.16
C LEU A 80 4.69 -3.09 -0.38
N VAL A 81 4.13 -1.88 -0.38
CA VAL A 81 2.82 -1.60 -0.95
C VAL A 81 2.78 -1.90 -2.45
N ALA A 82 3.81 -1.52 -3.21
CA ALA A 82 3.87 -1.83 -4.64
C ALA A 82 3.90 -3.34 -4.90
N ALA A 83 4.68 -4.11 -4.16
CA ALA A 83 4.72 -5.56 -4.28
C ALA A 83 3.35 -6.19 -3.93
N TRP A 84 2.70 -5.70 -2.87
CA TRP A 84 1.38 -6.15 -2.46
C TRP A 84 0.32 -5.88 -3.53
N LEU A 85 0.29 -4.66 -4.08
CA LEU A 85 -0.61 -4.29 -5.18
C LEU A 85 -0.36 -5.13 -6.42
N ALA A 86 0.90 -5.43 -6.76
CA ALA A 86 1.21 -6.29 -7.90
C ALA A 86 0.59 -7.70 -7.74
N ILE A 87 0.62 -8.28 -6.54
CA ILE A 87 -0.02 -9.58 -6.25
C ILE A 87 -1.54 -9.46 -6.44
N ILE A 88 -2.17 -8.42 -5.89
CA ILE A 88 -3.62 -8.18 -6.03
C ILE A 88 -4.01 -8.02 -7.50
N ILE A 89 -3.27 -7.20 -8.25
CA ILE A 89 -3.53 -6.95 -9.68
C ILE A 89 -3.45 -8.26 -10.47
N VAL A 90 -2.40 -9.07 -10.26
CA VAL A 90 -2.27 -10.36 -10.94
C VAL A 90 -3.47 -11.25 -10.62
N ASN A 91 -3.90 -11.32 -9.35
CA ASN A 91 -5.09 -12.07 -8.97
C ASN A 91 -6.36 -11.58 -9.68
N LEU A 92 -6.58 -10.25 -9.74
CA LEU A 92 -7.75 -9.67 -10.40
C LEU A 92 -7.76 -9.89 -11.92
N LEU A 93 -6.59 -9.92 -12.56
CA LEU A 93 -6.49 -10.21 -14.00
C LEU A 93 -6.81 -11.68 -14.33
N LEU A 94 -6.65 -12.60 -13.37
CA LEU A 94 -6.98 -14.01 -13.53
C LEU A 94 -8.48 -14.30 -13.32
N VAL A 95 -9.23 -13.39 -12.71
CA VAL A 95 -10.67 -13.54 -12.47
C VAL A 95 -11.47 -12.69 -13.48
N PRO A 96 -12.26 -13.29 -14.38
CA PRO A 96 -13.07 -12.55 -15.32
C PRO A 96 -14.04 -11.59 -14.61
N GLY A 97 -14.08 -10.33 -15.05
CA GLY A 97 -15.01 -9.31 -14.55
C GLY A 97 -14.42 -8.24 -13.63
N PHE A 98 -13.11 -8.28 -13.32
CA PHE A 98 -12.44 -7.30 -12.45
C PHE A 98 -11.34 -6.47 -13.13
N TYR A 99 -11.34 -6.38 -14.46
CA TYR A 99 -10.29 -5.69 -15.22
C TYR A 99 -10.24 -4.17 -14.95
N ASP A 100 -11.39 -3.55 -14.67
CA ASP A 100 -11.52 -2.16 -14.27
C ASP A 100 -10.87 -1.89 -12.90
N VAL A 101 -11.09 -2.78 -11.94
CA VAL A 101 -10.45 -2.73 -10.62
C VAL A 101 -8.95 -2.93 -10.75
N ALA A 102 -8.51 -3.90 -11.55
CA ALA A 102 -7.09 -4.14 -11.80
C ALA A 102 -6.38 -2.91 -12.41
N LEU A 103 -7.02 -2.20 -13.35
CA LEU A 103 -6.48 -0.99 -13.95
C LEU A 103 -6.34 0.16 -12.94
N ARG A 104 -7.33 0.35 -12.06
CA ARG A 104 -7.25 1.34 -10.98
C ARG A 104 -6.10 1.04 -10.03
N ASP A 105 -5.99 -0.23 -9.63
CA ASP A 105 -4.95 -0.67 -8.70
C ASP A 105 -3.56 -0.58 -9.34
N PHE A 106 -3.44 -0.76 -10.66
CA PHE A 106 -2.21 -0.46 -11.39
C PHE A 106 -1.82 1.03 -11.29
N GLY A 107 -2.79 1.95 -11.31
CA GLY A 107 -2.53 3.37 -11.03
C GLY A 107 -1.97 3.60 -9.63
N LEU A 108 -2.52 2.92 -8.61
CA LEU A 108 -1.99 2.95 -7.24
C LEU A 108 -0.58 2.34 -7.15
N PHE A 109 -0.32 1.27 -7.89
CA PHE A 109 1.00 0.64 -7.97
C PHE A 109 2.05 1.63 -8.50
N VAL A 110 1.76 2.32 -9.61
CA VAL A 110 2.65 3.34 -10.17
C VAL A 110 2.84 4.51 -9.19
N ALA A 111 1.78 4.95 -8.51
CA ALA A 111 1.88 5.99 -7.49
C ALA A 111 2.74 5.57 -6.29
N ALA A 112 2.72 4.30 -5.89
CA ALA A 112 3.60 3.77 -4.85
C ALA A 112 5.08 3.78 -5.31
N LEU A 113 5.36 3.44 -6.57
CA LEU A 113 6.70 3.58 -7.15
C LEU A 113 7.15 5.04 -7.24
N ALA A 114 6.24 5.98 -7.52
CA ALA A 114 6.54 7.40 -7.47
C ALA A 114 6.93 7.86 -6.05
N LEU A 115 6.22 7.38 -5.02
CA LEU A 115 6.60 7.62 -3.62
C LEU A 115 8.00 7.06 -3.30
N PHE A 116 8.33 5.87 -3.80
CA PHE A 116 9.67 5.29 -3.66
C PHE A 116 10.73 6.23 -4.26
N CYS A 117 10.55 6.69 -5.50
CA CYS A 117 11.47 7.60 -6.16
C CYS A 117 11.64 8.91 -5.38
N LEU A 118 10.55 9.52 -4.91
CA LEU A 118 10.59 10.74 -4.11
C LEU A 118 11.27 10.54 -2.75
N SER A 119 11.05 9.40 -2.09
CA SER A 119 11.66 9.08 -0.79
C SER A 119 13.19 9.02 -0.86
N ARG A 120 13.77 8.52 -1.97
CA ARG A 120 15.23 8.49 -2.15
C ARG A 120 15.81 9.90 -2.23
N VAL A 121 15.12 10.83 -2.89
CA VAL A 121 15.55 12.23 -2.97
C VAL A 121 15.51 12.88 -1.59
N GLN A 122 14.54 12.53 -0.75
CA GLN A 122 14.42 13.01 0.63
C GLN A 122 15.58 12.53 1.50
N ASP A 123 15.89 11.22 1.45
CA ASP A 123 17.00 10.61 2.19
C ASP A 123 18.33 11.30 1.86
N LEU A 124 18.59 11.54 0.57
CA LEU A 124 19.81 12.21 0.11
C LEU A 124 19.90 13.66 0.59
N ARG A 125 18.78 14.40 0.58
CA ARG A 125 18.73 15.76 1.11
C ARG A 125 18.99 15.81 2.61
N ALA A 126 18.41 14.88 3.37
CA ALA A 126 18.62 14.80 4.82
C ALA A 126 20.10 14.52 5.15
N ALA A 127 20.74 13.59 4.42
CA ALA A 127 22.16 13.28 4.58
C ALA A 127 23.07 14.48 4.27
N GLY A 128 22.78 15.22 3.20
CA GLY A 128 23.53 16.43 2.82
C GLY A 128 23.42 17.55 3.85
N SER A 129 22.24 17.75 4.45
CA SER A 129 22.05 18.72 5.54
C SER A 129 22.84 18.35 6.80
N ALA A 130 22.88 17.07 7.18
CA ALA A 130 23.64 16.61 8.34
C ALA A 130 25.16 16.81 8.17
N ALA A 131 25.70 16.53 6.98
CA ALA A 131 27.12 16.72 6.68
C ALA A 131 27.54 18.21 6.57
N GLY A 132 26.60 19.11 6.26
CA GLY A 132 26.84 20.55 6.21
C GLY A 132 26.89 21.23 7.58
N LEU A 133 26.31 20.63 8.62
CA LEU A 133 26.30 21.16 9.99
C LEU A 133 27.54 20.76 10.82
N SER A 134 28.38 19.87 10.30
CA SER A 134 29.62 19.42 10.95
C SER A 134 30.89 20.13 10.47
N ARG A 135 30.74 21.27 9.77
CA ARG A 135 31.82 22.18 9.34
C ARG A 135 31.60 23.55 9.95
#